data_AF-A0A9E7JSA8-F1
#
_entry.id   AF-A0A9E7JSA8-F1
#
_cell.length_a   1.000
_cell.length_b   1.000
_cell.length_c   1.000
_cell.angle_alpha   90.00
_cell.angle_beta   90.00
_cell.angle_gamma   90.00
#
_symmetry.space_group_name_H-M   'P 1'
#
loop_
_entity.id
_entity.type
_entity.pdbx_description
1 polymer ?
#
loop_
_entity_poly.entity_id
_entity_poly.type
_entity_poly.pdbx_seq_one_letter_code
_entity_poly.pdbx_strand_id
1 'polypeptide(L)'
;MERGSRAPPHVAVMPSPGMGHLIPLSELAKLFVLRHGFTATFIVFSDFSDHAQTAFLDSLPSGFTYVVLPPLPLDDVPPDAHIETRLSVMVERSVPHVRDVLRSLRRTTRLAAYVIDLFGGETLPVAKELGVPHYLLFTTTFMALSLLLHLPALDQATSCEYRDLTEPVVLPGCVPVRGEDLLHAMQDRTNDAYRCVLNIARRIREVDGILVNSFVDLEPAAYAALKEAEPEVGRPNVHAIGPVIHRGSRGGAKGNECLRWLDEQPPGSVLFVSFGSGGTLSTEQIKELAWGLEASGRRFLWVVRCPSDRVASGAFFHLQGPDDPLRYLPEGFLERTRGVGLMVPLWAPQVEVLAHAATGGFLTHCGWNSLLESFVHGVPMIAWPLYAEQHMNAVMMADGLGAALRPKTAADGSGLVRREEVAEVARELMEGEAGRKARGKTRELTQAASQAVAGSSCKALAEVAQYWKDNASMGDKRQLNQEKTEGFTLLPSLFPNLVGGSLICAEEVSSTERELTDMSEEEVDLIYRMHRLVGDRWELIAGRIPGRTPEEIKRFWKMKKDPCFAEKGLKRKRAVEGTVAEVQNQNFGAEGGEEEKKKEKTTELKVVVVV
;
A
#
# COMPACT_ATOMS: atom_id res chain seq x y z
N MET A 1 41.35 13.32 -17.37
CA MET A 1 40.82 12.32 -16.42
C MET A 1 39.31 12.48 -16.38
N GLU A 2 38.61 11.70 -17.19
CA GLU A 2 37.16 11.54 -17.06
C GLU A 2 36.87 10.97 -15.66
N ARG A 3 35.95 11.61 -14.91
CA ARG A 3 35.43 11.01 -13.69
C ARG A 3 34.76 9.70 -14.11
N GLY A 4 35.36 8.56 -13.78
CA GLY A 4 34.81 7.25 -14.11
C GLY A 4 33.33 7.20 -13.74
N SER A 5 32.46 6.95 -14.71
CA SER A 5 31.02 6.94 -14.48
C SER A 5 30.70 5.78 -13.53
N ARG A 6 30.36 6.12 -12.29
CA ARG A 6 29.91 5.16 -11.28
C ARG A 6 28.71 4.38 -11.84
N ALA A 7 28.66 3.07 -11.61
CA ALA A 7 27.54 2.24 -12.05
C ALA A 7 26.20 2.83 -11.59
N PRO A 8 25.15 2.78 -12.45
CA PRO A 8 23.85 3.34 -12.11
C PRO A 8 23.29 2.65 -10.85
N PRO A 9 22.61 3.38 -9.96
CA PRO A 9 21.91 2.76 -8.84
C PRO A 9 20.87 1.76 -9.36
N HIS A 10 20.70 0.66 -8.65
CA HIS A 10 19.87 -0.46 -9.09
C HIS A 10 18.71 -0.70 -8.12
N VAL A 11 17.51 -0.99 -8.63
CA VAL A 11 16.33 -1.30 -7.82
C VAL A 11 15.91 -2.74 -8.08
N ALA A 12 15.80 -3.55 -7.03
CA ALA A 12 15.13 -4.84 -7.12
C ALA A 12 13.62 -4.63 -6.91
N VAL A 13 12.78 -5.25 -7.74
CA VAL A 13 11.33 -5.08 -7.69
C VAL A 13 10.68 -6.46 -7.66
N MET A 14 9.88 -6.76 -6.64
CA MET A 14 9.17 -8.03 -6.52
C MET A 14 7.66 -7.79 -6.53
N PRO A 15 7.02 -7.85 -7.71
CA PRO A 15 5.57 -7.92 -7.80
C PRO A 15 5.07 -9.29 -7.36
N SER A 16 4.00 -9.30 -6.59
CA SER A 16 3.21 -10.51 -6.38
C SER A 16 2.63 -11.00 -7.69
N PRO A 17 2.30 -12.30 -7.80
CA PRO A 17 1.76 -12.83 -9.05
C PRO A 17 0.50 -12.10 -9.54
N GLY A 18 0.45 -11.88 -10.87
CA GLY A 18 -0.69 -11.26 -11.55
C GLY A 18 -0.40 -9.89 -12.15
N MET A 19 -0.99 -9.61 -13.32
CA MET A 19 -0.78 -8.35 -14.05
C MET A 19 -1.20 -7.10 -13.27
N GLY A 20 -2.18 -7.24 -12.37
CA GLY A 20 -2.63 -6.15 -11.48
C GLY A 20 -1.54 -5.64 -10.52
N HIS A 21 -0.55 -6.48 -10.21
CA HIS A 21 0.62 -6.17 -9.38
C HIS A 21 1.82 -5.76 -10.22
N LEU A 22 2.07 -6.50 -11.31
CA LEU A 22 3.22 -6.26 -12.20
C LEU A 22 3.13 -4.91 -12.90
N ILE A 23 1.96 -4.52 -13.43
CA ILE A 23 1.82 -3.27 -14.20
C ILE A 23 2.12 -2.04 -13.33
N PRO A 24 1.50 -1.84 -12.14
CA PRO A 24 1.79 -0.67 -11.31
C PRO A 24 3.25 -0.57 -10.87
N LEU A 25 3.86 -1.70 -10.46
CA LEU A 25 5.28 -1.73 -10.10
C LEU A 25 6.18 -1.43 -11.30
N SER A 26 5.79 -1.85 -12.50
CA SER A 26 6.49 -1.52 -13.74
C SER A 26 6.38 -0.05 -14.10
N GLU A 27 5.21 0.56 -13.96
CA GLU A 27 5.05 2.00 -14.19
C GLU A 27 5.83 2.82 -13.16
N LEU A 28 5.87 2.41 -11.89
CA LEU A 28 6.73 3.02 -10.88
C LEU A 28 8.22 2.89 -11.27
N ALA A 29 8.67 1.69 -11.61
CA ALA A 29 10.06 1.43 -11.94
C ALA A 29 10.49 2.22 -13.19
N LYS A 30 9.61 2.39 -14.19
CA LYS A 30 9.83 3.30 -15.34
C LYS A 30 10.11 4.73 -14.91
N LEU A 31 9.43 5.24 -13.87
CA LEU A 31 9.70 6.59 -13.37
C LEU A 31 11.13 6.68 -12.78
N PHE A 32 11.57 5.70 -12.00
CA PHE A 32 12.92 5.68 -11.45
C PHE A 32 14.00 5.51 -12.54
N VAL A 33 13.82 4.57 -13.46
CA VAL A 33 14.78 4.31 -14.54
C VAL A 33 14.87 5.51 -15.48
N LEU A 34 13.73 5.96 -16.03
CA LEU A 34 13.71 6.97 -17.09
C LEU A 34 13.95 8.40 -16.60
N ARG A 35 13.54 8.75 -15.36
CA ARG A 35 13.67 10.12 -14.84
C ARG A 35 14.82 10.30 -13.86
N HIS A 36 15.25 9.23 -13.20
CA HIS A 36 16.26 9.31 -12.15
C HIS A 36 17.52 8.50 -12.43
N GLY A 37 17.62 7.82 -13.57
CA GLY A 37 18.84 7.14 -14.02
C GLY A 37 19.17 5.87 -13.24
N PHE A 38 18.13 5.17 -12.75
CA PHE A 38 18.27 3.84 -12.16
C PHE A 38 18.31 2.76 -13.24
N THR A 39 18.68 1.55 -12.83
CA THR A 39 18.35 0.30 -13.53
C THR A 39 17.46 -0.55 -12.60
N ALA A 40 16.72 -1.52 -13.14
CA ALA A 40 15.82 -2.33 -12.33
C ALA A 40 15.81 -3.81 -12.72
N THR A 41 15.73 -4.70 -11.72
CA THR A 41 15.49 -6.12 -11.91
C THR A 41 14.15 -6.52 -11.29
N PHE A 42 13.27 -7.12 -12.10
CA PHE A 42 12.04 -7.74 -11.62
C PHE A 42 12.29 -9.17 -11.12
N ILE A 43 11.71 -9.53 -9.98
CA ILE A 43 11.71 -10.88 -9.42
C ILE A 43 10.29 -11.42 -9.60
N VAL A 44 10.11 -12.35 -10.54
CA VAL A 44 8.78 -12.84 -10.97
C VAL A 44 8.63 -14.34 -10.75
N PHE A 45 7.39 -14.81 -10.72
CA PHE A 45 7.04 -16.19 -10.37
C PHE A 45 6.74 -17.01 -11.63
N SER A 46 7.32 -18.22 -11.76
CA SER A 46 7.10 -19.09 -12.92
C SER A 46 5.68 -19.61 -13.03
N ASP A 47 4.99 -19.86 -11.90
CA ASP A 47 3.65 -20.48 -11.91
C ASP A 47 2.55 -19.57 -12.47
N PHE A 48 2.89 -18.29 -12.68
CA PHE A 48 2.03 -17.27 -13.28
C PHE A 48 2.66 -16.66 -14.54
N SER A 49 3.73 -17.25 -15.06
CA SER A 49 4.31 -16.81 -16.34
C SER A 49 3.46 -17.32 -17.49
N ASP A 50 2.68 -16.43 -18.08
CA ASP A 50 2.01 -16.65 -19.35
C ASP A 50 2.70 -15.87 -20.49
N HIS A 51 2.21 -16.06 -21.71
CA HIS A 51 2.71 -15.32 -22.87
C HIS A 51 2.52 -13.81 -22.72
N ALA A 52 1.49 -13.35 -22.02
CA ALA A 52 1.20 -11.92 -21.84
C ALA A 52 2.19 -11.26 -20.86
N GLN A 53 2.52 -11.93 -19.75
CA GLN A 53 3.51 -11.49 -18.78
C GLN A 53 4.90 -11.42 -19.43
N THR A 54 5.28 -12.48 -20.15
CA THR A 54 6.59 -12.54 -20.83
C THR A 54 6.69 -11.43 -21.87
N ALA A 55 5.70 -11.30 -22.75
CA ALA A 55 5.67 -10.23 -23.76
C ALA A 55 5.69 -8.82 -23.12
N PHE A 56 5.03 -8.65 -21.97
CA PHE A 56 5.06 -7.39 -21.23
C PHE A 56 6.45 -7.08 -20.68
N LEU A 57 7.11 -8.05 -20.02
CA LEU A 57 8.46 -7.88 -19.49
C LEU A 57 9.48 -7.61 -20.60
N ASP A 58 9.39 -8.34 -21.71
CA ASP A 58 10.24 -8.16 -22.89
C ASP A 58 10.01 -6.82 -23.60
N SER A 59 8.83 -6.21 -23.43
CA SER A 59 8.51 -4.88 -23.98
C SER A 59 9.08 -3.72 -23.16
N LEU A 60 9.63 -3.99 -21.97
CA LEU A 60 10.23 -2.95 -21.14
C LEU A 60 11.47 -2.34 -21.82
N PRO A 61 11.73 -1.04 -21.65
CA PRO A 61 12.85 -0.37 -22.31
C PRO A 61 14.20 -0.83 -21.76
N SER A 62 15.30 -0.34 -22.35
CA SER A 62 16.65 -0.59 -21.83
C SER A 62 16.78 -0.15 -20.36
N GLY A 63 17.54 -0.92 -19.56
CA GLY A 63 17.73 -0.66 -18.13
C GLY A 63 16.85 -1.52 -17.22
N PHE A 64 16.03 -2.39 -17.81
CA PHE A 64 15.22 -3.39 -17.13
C PHE A 64 15.73 -4.81 -17.41
N THR A 65 15.71 -5.63 -16.38
CA THR A 65 15.95 -7.08 -16.43
C THR A 65 14.91 -7.79 -15.58
N TYR A 66 14.77 -9.11 -15.73
CA TYR A 66 13.94 -9.91 -14.83
C TYR A 66 14.58 -11.27 -14.54
N VAL A 67 14.25 -11.81 -13.38
CA VAL A 67 14.62 -13.15 -12.92
C VAL A 67 13.34 -13.90 -12.60
N VAL A 68 13.20 -15.09 -13.17
CA VAL A 68 12.07 -15.98 -12.90
C VAL A 68 12.47 -16.93 -11.77
N LEU A 69 11.70 -16.91 -10.69
CA LEU A 69 11.84 -17.84 -9.57
C LEU A 69 11.44 -19.25 -10.01
N PRO A 70 12.01 -20.30 -9.38
CA PRO A 70 11.61 -21.67 -9.67
C PRO A 70 10.14 -21.92 -9.27
N PRO A 71 9.50 -22.97 -9.81
CA PRO A 71 8.12 -23.33 -9.46
C PRO A 71 7.91 -23.53 -7.96
N LEU A 72 6.83 -22.92 -7.45
CA LEU A 72 6.40 -22.98 -6.06
C LEU A 72 5.04 -23.70 -6.04
N PRO A 73 5.03 -25.05 -5.92
CA PRO A 73 3.80 -25.83 -6.02
C PRO A 73 2.80 -25.35 -4.96
N LEU A 74 1.51 -25.36 -5.29
CA LEU A 74 0.40 -25.00 -4.40
C LEU A 74 -0.59 -26.16 -4.26
N ASP A 75 -0.14 -27.40 -4.45
CA ASP A 75 -1.00 -28.61 -4.47
C ASP A 75 -1.70 -28.87 -3.13
N ASP A 76 -1.16 -28.34 -2.04
CA ASP A 76 -1.68 -28.39 -0.68
C ASP A 76 -2.62 -27.22 -0.32
N VAL A 77 -2.75 -26.22 -1.20
CA VAL A 77 -3.68 -25.11 -1.03
C VAL A 77 -4.98 -25.43 -1.78
N PRO A 78 -6.15 -25.32 -1.14
CA PRO A 78 -7.42 -25.58 -1.79
C PRO A 78 -7.55 -24.82 -3.12
N PRO A 79 -8.03 -25.47 -4.21
CA PRO A 79 -8.18 -24.81 -5.51
C PRO A 79 -9.12 -23.59 -5.49
N ASP A 80 -10.08 -23.60 -4.57
CA ASP A 80 -11.06 -22.54 -4.32
C ASP A 80 -10.65 -21.58 -3.20
N ALA A 81 -9.43 -21.71 -2.65
CA ALA A 81 -8.90 -20.75 -1.71
C ALA A 81 -8.86 -19.35 -2.34
N HIS A 82 -9.17 -18.35 -1.51
CA HIS A 82 -9.10 -16.95 -1.88
C HIS A 82 -7.73 -16.59 -2.47
N ILE A 83 -7.73 -15.65 -3.40
CA ILE A 83 -6.51 -15.25 -4.12
C ILE A 83 -5.47 -14.69 -3.15
N GLU A 84 -5.90 -13.97 -2.12
CA GLU A 84 -5.05 -13.42 -1.07
C GLU A 84 -4.25 -14.52 -0.34
N THR A 85 -4.90 -15.65 -0.03
CA THR A 85 -4.25 -16.82 0.59
C THR A 85 -3.19 -17.41 -0.34
N ARG A 86 -3.54 -17.63 -1.61
CA ARG A 86 -2.63 -18.24 -2.60
C ARG A 86 -1.41 -17.36 -2.85
N LEU A 87 -1.59 -16.04 -2.99
CA LEU A 87 -0.50 -15.09 -3.16
C LEU A 87 0.41 -15.06 -1.93
N SER A 88 -0.17 -15.02 -0.73
CA SER A 88 0.60 -15.00 0.52
C SER A 88 1.45 -16.26 0.70
N VAL A 89 0.86 -17.44 0.49
CA VAL A 89 1.57 -18.73 0.57
C VAL A 89 2.68 -18.81 -0.48
N MET A 90 2.44 -18.34 -1.70
CA MET A 90 3.45 -18.34 -2.76
C MET A 90 4.62 -17.40 -2.43
N VAL A 91 4.35 -16.19 -1.93
CA VAL A 91 5.41 -15.27 -1.50
C VAL A 91 6.21 -15.86 -0.33
N GLU A 92 5.55 -16.47 0.65
CA GLU A 92 6.22 -17.14 1.78
C GLU A 92 7.21 -18.22 1.28
N ARG A 93 6.76 -19.10 0.37
CA ARG A 93 7.59 -20.16 -0.22
C ARG A 93 8.75 -19.61 -1.07
N SER A 94 8.62 -18.40 -1.59
CA SER A 94 9.64 -17.77 -2.43
C SER A 94 10.84 -17.20 -1.67
N VAL A 95 10.72 -17.02 -0.34
CA VAL A 95 11.71 -16.32 0.49
C VAL A 95 13.15 -16.83 0.31
N PRO A 96 13.44 -18.16 0.27
CA PRO A 96 14.80 -18.64 0.05
C PRO A 96 15.37 -18.20 -1.31
N HIS A 97 14.57 -18.22 -2.37
CA HIS A 97 15.01 -17.84 -3.71
C HIS A 97 15.19 -16.32 -3.84
N VAL A 98 14.28 -15.54 -3.24
CA VAL A 98 14.40 -14.07 -3.18
C VAL A 98 15.69 -13.68 -2.45
N ARG A 99 16.06 -14.40 -1.38
CA ARG A 99 17.35 -14.21 -0.68
C ARG A 99 18.55 -14.39 -1.60
N ASP A 100 18.57 -15.45 -2.39
CA ASP A 100 19.68 -15.71 -3.32
C ASP A 100 19.76 -14.64 -4.42
N VAL A 101 18.61 -14.22 -4.96
CA VAL A 101 18.54 -13.15 -5.96
C VAL A 101 19.02 -11.82 -5.39
N LEU A 102 18.55 -11.39 -4.21
CA LEU A 102 18.96 -10.13 -3.60
C LEU A 102 20.46 -10.14 -3.22
N ARG A 103 21.00 -11.27 -2.74
CA ARG A 103 22.44 -11.43 -2.51
C ARG A 103 23.24 -11.28 -3.81
N SER A 104 22.79 -11.90 -4.88
CA SER A 104 23.42 -11.80 -6.20
C SER A 104 23.40 -10.37 -6.74
N LEU A 105 22.22 -9.71 -6.69
CA LEU A 105 22.08 -8.32 -7.12
C LEU A 105 22.94 -7.38 -6.30
N ARG A 106 23.04 -7.58 -4.98
CA ARG A 106 23.90 -6.76 -4.13
C ARG A 106 25.39 -6.90 -4.46
N ARG A 107 25.82 -8.07 -4.94
CA ARG A 107 27.22 -8.31 -5.36
C ARG A 107 27.52 -7.79 -6.77
N THR A 108 26.54 -7.83 -7.66
CA THR A 108 26.72 -7.57 -9.10
C THR A 108 26.28 -6.18 -9.54
N THR A 109 25.51 -5.49 -8.71
CA THR A 109 24.96 -4.17 -9.00
C THR A 109 25.14 -3.24 -7.81
N ARG A 110 24.89 -1.95 -8.03
CA ARG A 110 24.79 -0.97 -6.96
C ARG A 110 23.36 -0.94 -6.41
N LEU A 111 22.97 -2.02 -5.72
CA LEU A 111 21.62 -2.21 -5.20
C LEU A 111 21.25 -1.10 -4.18
N ALA A 112 20.32 -0.24 -4.59
CA ALA A 112 19.94 0.98 -3.90
C ALA A 112 18.64 0.85 -3.11
N ALA A 113 17.72 0.00 -3.58
CA ALA A 113 16.46 -0.28 -2.90
C ALA A 113 15.86 -1.61 -3.36
N TYR A 114 14.96 -2.14 -2.53
CA TYR A 114 14.10 -3.27 -2.82
C TYR A 114 12.63 -2.83 -2.67
N VAL A 115 11.84 -2.99 -3.73
CA VAL A 115 10.44 -2.55 -3.75
C VAL A 115 9.53 -3.76 -3.88
N ILE A 116 8.59 -3.88 -2.95
CA ILE A 116 7.56 -4.93 -2.93
C ILE A 116 6.17 -4.31 -3.09
N ASP A 117 5.18 -5.14 -3.37
CA ASP A 117 3.78 -4.78 -3.14
C ASP A 117 3.25 -5.36 -1.80
N LEU A 118 1.94 -5.26 -1.61
CA LEU A 118 1.25 -5.58 -0.35
C LEU A 118 1.50 -6.98 0.19
N PHE A 119 1.66 -8.00 -0.68
CA PHE A 119 1.86 -9.38 -0.23
C PHE A 119 3.34 -9.73 -0.02
N GLY A 120 4.28 -8.86 -0.43
CA GLY A 120 5.72 -9.10 -0.34
C GLY A 120 6.32 -9.10 1.08
N GLY A 121 5.51 -8.90 2.11
CA GLY A 121 5.94 -8.71 3.50
C GLY A 121 6.86 -9.81 4.03
N GLU A 122 6.65 -11.07 3.63
CA GLU A 122 7.48 -12.22 4.04
C GLU A 122 8.95 -12.09 3.63
N THR A 123 9.25 -11.26 2.63
CA THR A 123 10.62 -11.06 2.13
C THR A 123 11.38 -9.92 2.85
N LEU A 124 10.71 -9.11 3.68
CA LEU A 124 11.34 -7.97 4.37
C LEU A 124 12.53 -8.34 5.26
N PRO A 125 12.52 -9.46 6.02
CA PRO A 125 13.66 -9.85 6.84
C PRO A 125 14.95 -10.05 6.03
N VAL A 126 14.82 -10.50 4.78
CA VAL A 126 15.95 -10.68 3.85
C VAL A 126 16.57 -9.35 3.48
N ALA A 127 15.75 -8.35 3.12
CA ALA A 127 16.25 -7.03 2.79
C ALA A 127 16.94 -6.36 3.99
N LYS A 128 16.38 -6.55 5.19
CA LYS A 128 16.94 -6.08 6.46
C LYS A 128 18.28 -6.74 6.78
N GLU A 129 18.41 -8.06 6.62
CA GLU A 129 19.68 -8.80 6.74
C GLU A 129 20.75 -8.22 5.80
N LEU A 130 20.32 -7.88 4.58
CA LEU A 130 21.18 -7.25 3.59
C LEU A 130 21.33 -5.74 3.76
N GLY A 131 20.74 -5.10 4.77
CA GLY A 131 20.82 -3.64 4.94
C GLY A 131 20.43 -2.85 3.69
N VAL A 132 19.52 -3.38 2.88
CA VAL A 132 19.00 -2.74 1.66
C VAL A 132 17.74 -1.97 2.04
N PRO A 133 17.62 -0.69 1.66
CA PRO A 133 16.38 0.06 1.87
C PRO A 133 15.20 -0.66 1.21
N HIS A 134 14.12 -0.90 1.94
CA HIS A 134 12.99 -1.69 1.48
C HIS A 134 11.68 -0.91 1.59
N TYR A 135 10.96 -0.86 0.48
CA TYR A 135 9.80 0.01 0.29
C TYR A 135 8.61 -0.79 -0.21
N LEU A 136 7.43 -0.37 0.23
CA LEU A 136 6.15 -0.89 -0.25
C LEU A 136 5.57 0.06 -1.29
N LEU A 137 5.27 -0.42 -2.50
CA LEU A 137 4.29 0.23 -3.36
C LEU A 137 2.89 -0.21 -2.94
N PHE A 138 2.16 0.71 -2.33
CA PHE A 138 0.78 0.52 -1.95
C PHE A 138 -0.13 0.96 -3.09
N THR A 139 -0.68 -0.01 -3.82
CA THR A 139 -1.46 0.18 -5.04
C THR A 139 -2.96 0.37 -4.78
N THR A 140 -3.31 1.04 -3.68
CA THR A 140 -4.69 1.37 -3.32
C THR A 140 -4.78 2.75 -2.63
N THR A 141 -5.91 3.07 -2.01
CA THR A 141 -6.25 4.38 -1.42
C THR A 141 -5.53 4.68 -0.11
N PHE A 142 -5.44 5.95 0.29
CA PHE A 142 -5.03 6.30 1.65
C PHE A 142 -6.02 5.78 2.70
N MET A 143 -7.31 5.72 2.35
CA MET A 143 -8.36 5.13 3.17
C MET A 143 -8.13 3.64 3.45
N ALA A 144 -7.79 2.83 2.44
CA ALA A 144 -7.44 1.43 2.64
C ALA A 144 -6.13 1.27 3.42
N LEU A 145 -5.15 2.17 3.23
CA LEU A 145 -3.93 2.18 4.06
C LEU A 145 -4.28 2.44 5.53
N SER A 146 -5.14 3.41 5.78
CA SER A 146 -5.63 3.75 7.11
C SER A 146 -6.32 2.55 7.75
N LEU A 147 -7.16 1.83 7.00
CA LEU A 147 -7.77 0.59 7.49
C LEU A 147 -6.72 -0.45 7.90
N LEU A 148 -5.74 -0.75 7.05
CA LEU A 148 -4.73 -1.76 7.37
C LEU A 148 -3.88 -1.38 8.58
N LEU A 149 -3.56 -0.10 8.76
CA LEU A 149 -2.83 0.37 9.95
C LEU A 149 -3.65 0.22 11.24
N HIS A 150 -4.98 0.37 11.17
CA HIS A 150 -5.88 0.23 12.32
C HIS A 150 -6.44 -1.18 12.50
N LEU A 151 -6.27 -2.06 11.50
CA LEU A 151 -6.85 -3.41 11.49
C LEU A 151 -6.45 -4.25 12.70
N PRO A 152 -5.19 -4.26 13.18
CA PRO A 152 -4.83 -5.05 14.36
C PRO A 152 -5.59 -4.64 15.62
N ALA A 153 -5.84 -3.33 15.82
CA ALA A 153 -6.62 -2.83 16.94
C ALA A 153 -8.12 -3.14 16.76
N LEU A 154 -8.62 -3.01 15.53
CA LEU A 154 -10.00 -3.34 15.18
C LEU A 154 -10.30 -4.83 15.37
N ASP A 155 -9.38 -5.71 15.01
CA ASP A 155 -9.46 -7.17 15.24
C ASP A 155 -9.57 -7.50 16.73
N GLN A 156 -8.74 -6.86 17.57
CA GLN A 156 -8.77 -7.06 19.02
C GLN A 156 -10.05 -6.53 19.67
N ALA A 157 -10.57 -5.41 19.18
CA ALA A 157 -11.76 -4.76 19.74
C ALA A 157 -13.07 -5.41 19.29
N THR A 158 -13.05 -6.22 18.23
CA THR A 158 -14.26 -6.77 17.61
C THR A 158 -14.32 -8.28 17.81
N SER A 159 -15.45 -8.80 18.30
CA SER A 159 -15.66 -10.25 18.47
C SER A 159 -16.60 -10.87 17.43
N CYS A 160 -17.46 -10.09 16.78
CA CYS A 160 -18.36 -10.54 15.72
C CYS A 160 -17.72 -10.43 14.32
N GLU A 161 -18.44 -10.89 13.29
CA GLU A 161 -18.06 -10.60 11.91
C GLU A 161 -18.25 -9.12 11.61
N TYR A 162 -17.38 -8.55 10.77
CA TYR A 162 -17.45 -7.12 10.49
C TYR A 162 -18.75 -6.73 9.81
N ARG A 163 -19.27 -7.56 8.90
CA ARG A 163 -20.58 -7.37 8.24
C ARG A 163 -21.76 -7.25 9.22
N ASP A 164 -21.61 -7.75 10.45
CA ASP A 164 -22.64 -7.72 11.49
C ASP A 164 -22.48 -6.51 12.43
N LEU A 165 -21.50 -5.63 12.20
CA LEU A 165 -21.34 -4.39 12.95
C LEU A 165 -22.56 -3.47 12.75
N THR A 166 -23.13 -3.00 13.85
CA THR A 166 -24.28 -2.08 13.84
C THR A 166 -23.88 -0.66 13.45
N GLU A 167 -22.68 -0.25 13.85
CA GLU A 167 -22.11 1.06 13.54
C GLU A 167 -21.02 0.94 12.47
N PRO A 168 -20.90 1.94 11.58
CA PRO A 168 -19.83 1.95 10.59
C PRO A 168 -18.45 2.10 11.25
N VAL A 169 -17.43 1.52 10.62
CA VAL A 169 -16.04 1.74 10.96
C VAL A 169 -15.65 3.17 10.56
N VAL A 170 -15.18 3.96 11.52
CA VAL A 170 -14.74 5.34 11.32
C VAL A 170 -13.22 5.39 11.39
N LEU A 171 -12.59 5.54 10.21
CA LEU A 171 -11.14 5.69 10.11
C LEU A 171 -10.77 7.19 10.13
N PRO A 172 -9.61 7.57 10.72
CA PRO A 172 -9.18 8.96 10.76
C PRO A 172 -9.16 9.62 9.38
N GLY A 173 -9.88 10.74 9.24
CA GLY A 173 -9.94 11.52 7.99
C GLY A 173 -10.66 10.85 6.81
N CYS A 174 -11.36 9.74 7.03
CA CYS A 174 -12.06 8.98 5.99
C CYS A 174 -13.58 9.05 6.17
N VAL A 175 -14.31 8.71 5.11
CA VAL A 175 -15.76 8.48 5.22
C VAL A 175 -16.05 7.24 6.07
N PRO A 176 -17.15 7.21 6.84
CA PRO A 176 -17.57 6.01 7.56
C PRO A 176 -17.83 4.85 6.60
N VAL A 177 -17.39 3.65 6.97
CA VAL A 177 -17.52 2.44 6.13
C VAL A 177 -18.35 1.40 6.86
N ARG A 178 -19.45 0.95 6.27
CA ARG A 178 -20.22 -0.16 6.82
C ARG A 178 -19.38 -1.43 6.77
N GLY A 179 -19.54 -2.32 7.74
CA GLY A 179 -18.72 -3.54 7.81
C GLY A 179 -18.82 -4.42 6.57
N GLU A 180 -20.00 -4.47 5.94
CA GLU A 180 -20.25 -5.17 4.66
C GLU A 180 -19.49 -4.57 3.47
N ASP A 181 -19.06 -3.29 3.55
CA ASP A 181 -18.30 -2.61 2.50
C ASP A 181 -16.77 -2.66 2.76
N LEU A 182 -16.30 -3.28 3.86
CA LEU A 182 -14.86 -3.53 4.08
C LEU A 182 -14.30 -4.53 3.06
N LEU A 183 -12.97 -4.74 3.07
CA LEU A 183 -12.29 -5.66 2.16
C LEU A 183 -13.00 -7.02 2.10
N HIS A 184 -13.08 -7.59 0.90
CA HIS A 184 -13.73 -8.88 0.67
C HIS A 184 -13.17 -9.99 1.57
N ALA A 185 -11.84 -10.03 1.76
CA ALA A 185 -11.19 -11.00 2.65
C ALA A 185 -11.51 -10.81 4.15
N MET A 186 -12.09 -9.67 4.53
CA MET A 186 -12.54 -9.39 5.90
C MET A 186 -14.00 -9.78 6.14
N GLN A 187 -14.70 -10.24 5.10
CA GLN A 187 -16.10 -10.61 5.23
C GLN A 187 -16.28 -11.95 5.97
N ASP A 188 -15.25 -12.79 6.09
CA ASP A 188 -15.23 -14.00 6.92
C ASP A 188 -13.93 -14.06 7.73
N ARG A 189 -14.01 -13.71 9.02
CA ARG A 189 -12.84 -13.65 9.91
C ARG A 189 -12.28 -15.03 10.27
N THR A 190 -12.98 -16.11 9.93
CA THR A 190 -12.49 -17.48 10.16
C THR A 190 -11.65 -18.02 9.00
N ASN A 191 -11.75 -17.38 7.84
CA ASN A 191 -11.06 -17.75 6.61
C ASN A 191 -9.55 -17.44 6.67
N ASP A 192 -8.73 -18.24 5.99
CA ASP A 192 -7.29 -17.99 5.87
C ASP A 192 -6.97 -16.66 5.16
N ALA A 193 -7.84 -16.20 4.26
CA ALA A 193 -7.69 -14.91 3.60
C ALA A 193 -7.64 -13.76 4.61
N TYR A 194 -8.50 -13.79 5.62
CA TYR A 194 -8.51 -12.80 6.68
C TYR A 194 -7.20 -12.82 7.49
N ARG A 195 -6.72 -14.03 7.84
CA ARG A 195 -5.44 -14.19 8.54
C ARG A 195 -4.27 -13.61 7.74
N CYS A 196 -4.28 -13.80 6.42
CA CYS A 196 -3.28 -13.22 5.53
C CYS A 196 -3.33 -11.69 5.53
N VAL A 197 -4.52 -11.09 5.40
CA VAL A 197 -4.70 -9.62 5.45
C VAL A 197 -4.29 -9.04 6.80
N LEU A 198 -4.62 -9.72 7.90
CA LEU A 198 -4.22 -9.31 9.24
C LEU A 198 -2.70 -9.40 9.44
N ASN A 199 -2.04 -10.42 8.86
CA ASN A 199 -0.58 -10.50 8.85
C ASN A 199 0.04 -9.33 8.07
N ILE A 200 -0.46 -9.04 6.86
CA ILE A 200 -0.05 -7.87 6.06
C ILE A 200 -0.17 -6.59 6.88
N ALA A 201 -1.31 -6.37 7.53
CA ALA A 201 -1.57 -5.20 8.36
C ALA A 201 -0.55 -5.05 9.51
N ARG A 202 -0.16 -6.14 10.17
CA ARG A 202 0.84 -6.12 11.24
C ARG A 202 2.23 -5.73 10.74
N ARG A 203 2.56 -6.08 9.50
CA ARG A 203 3.90 -5.95 8.92
C ARG A 203 4.08 -4.71 8.06
N ILE A 204 3.01 -4.00 7.72
CA ILE A 204 3.05 -2.83 6.82
C ILE A 204 3.96 -1.69 7.33
N ARG A 205 4.24 -1.67 8.64
CA ARG A 205 5.15 -0.69 9.28
C ARG A 205 6.61 -1.17 9.35
N GLU A 206 6.92 -2.38 8.92
CA GLU A 206 8.29 -2.90 8.89
C GLU A 206 9.14 -2.27 7.77
N VAL A 207 8.51 -1.65 6.76
CA VAL A 207 9.20 -1.01 5.64
C VAL A 207 9.79 0.37 5.98
N ASP A 208 10.86 0.74 5.28
CA ASP A 208 11.48 2.07 5.42
C ASP A 208 10.59 3.19 4.86
N GLY A 209 9.67 2.85 3.94
CA GLY A 209 8.68 3.79 3.41
C GLY A 209 7.59 3.14 2.58
N ILE A 210 6.44 3.79 2.56
CA ILE A 210 5.23 3.38 1.82
C ILE A 210 5.00 4.39 0.71
N LEU A 211 5.15 3.95 -0.53
CA LEU A 211 4.84 4.70 -1.74
C LEU A 211 3.39 4.42 -2.09
N VAL A 212 2.50 5.39 -1.90
CA VAL A 212 1.07 5.19 -2.18
C VAL A 212 0.76 5.73 -3.55
N ASN A 213 0.15 4.89 -4.40
CA ASN A 213 -0.32 5.29 -5.73
C ASN A 213 -1.63 6.10 -5.64
N SER A 214 -1.62 7.17 -4.84
CA SER A 214 -2.69 8.14 -4.67
C SER A 214 -2.06 9.54 -4.58
N PHE A 215 -2.88 10.59 -4.61
CA PHE A 215 -2.44 11.98 -4.51
C PHE A 215 -3.23 12.71 -3.44
N VAL A 216 -2.58 13.68 -2.78
CA VAL A 216 -3.10 14.32 -1.56
C VAL A 216 -4.49 14.90 -1.75
N ASP A 217 -4.73 15.62 -2.86
CA ASP A 217 -6.00 16.29 -3.11
C ASP A 217 -7.17 15.32 -3.36
N LEU A 218 -6.90 14.02 -3.57
CA LEU A 218 -7.94 13.00 -3.68
C LEU A 218 -8.53 12.64 -2.31
N GLU A 219 -7.68 12.54 -1.29
CA GLU A 219 -8.07 12.15 0.08
C GLU A 219 -7.31 13.01 1.12
N PRO A 220 -7.50 14.34 1.13
CA PRO A 220 -6.62 15.24 1.88
C PRO A 220 -6.67 15.01 3.39
N ALA A 221 -7.86 14.70 3.92
CA ALA A 221 -8.05 14.43 5.34
C ALA A 221 -7.43 13.08 5.75
N ALA A 222 -7.61 12.02 4.95
CA ALA A 222 -6.99 10.72 5.21
C ALA A 222 -5.45 10.82 5.14
N TYR A 223 -4.92 11.52 4.14
CA TYR A 223 -3.48 11.78 4.04
C TYR A 223 -2.97 12.57 5.24
N ALA A 224 -3.67 13.64 5.65
CA ALA A 224 -3.28 14.44 6.82
C ALA A 224 -3.21 13.57 8.09
N ALA A 225 -4.22 12.72 8.33
CA ALA A 225 -4.23 11.81 9.46
C ALA A 225 -3.06 10.81 9.44
N LEU A 226 -2.69 10.27 8.27
CA LEU A 226 -1.51 9.41 8.12
C LEU A 226 -0.19 10.13 8.41
N LYS A 227 -0.15 11.48 8.36
CA LYS A 227 1.04 12.26 8.70
C LYS A 227 1.12 12.64 10.17
N GLU A 228 0.07 12.41 10.96
CA GLU A 228 0.10 12.61 12.41
C GLU A 228 0.94 11.51 13.08
N ALA A 229 1.66 11.87 14.14
CA ALA A 229 2.48 10.91 14.88
C ALA A 229 1.64 10.23 15.96
N GLU A 230 1.59 8.90 15.92
CA GLU A 230 0.99 8.13 17.01
C GLU A 230 1.95 8.07 18.20
N PRO A 231 1.49 8.32 19.45
CA PRO A 231 2.34 8.46 20.64
C PRO A 231 3.29 7.29 20.95
N GLU A 232 3.03 6.09 20.43
CA GLU A 232 3.84 4.88 20.70
C GLU A 232 4.45 4.25 19.44
N VAL A 233 3.76 4.36 18.30
CA VAL A 233 4.18 3.71 17.05
C VAL A 233 4.91 4.67 16.10
N GLY A 234 4.90 5.97 16.42
CA GLY A 234 5.47 7.03 15.59
C GLY A 234 4.66 7.29 14.32
N ARG A 235 5.24 8.07 13.41
CA ARG A 235 4.60 8.44 12.14
C ARG A 235 4.96 7.45 11.04
N PRO A 236 4.00 6.87 10.29
CA PRO A 236 4.33 6.05 9.14
C PRO A 236 5.01 6.90 8.04
N ASN A 237 6.05 6.38 7.40
CA ASN A 237 6.76 7.09 6.34
C ASN A 237 6.02 6.95 5.00
N VAL A 238 4.95 7.73 4.84
CA VAL A 238 4.06 7.68 3.67
C VAL A 238 4.41 8.78 2.65
N HIS A 239 4.55 8.37 1.38
CA HIS A 239 4.79 9.22 0.23
C HIS A 239 3.65 9.10 -0.79
N ALA A 240 2.97 10.21 -1.09
CA ALA A 240 2.00 10.29 -2.16
C ALA A 240 2.73 10.41 -3.51
N ILE A 241 2.62 9.40 -4.38
CA ILE A 241 3.33 9.38 -5.66
C ILE A 241 2.41 9.27 -6.88
N GLY A 242 1.10 9.16 -6.65
CA GLY A 242 0.11 8.94 -7.70
C GLY A 242 -0.33 10.22 -8.43
N PRO A 243 -1.16 10.07 -9.48
CA PRO A 243 -1.47 8.81 -10.16
C PRO A 243 -0.29 8.30 -11.01
N VAL A 244 0.10 7.05 -10.75
CA VAL A 244 1.01 6.26 -11.59
C VAL A 244 0.14 5.29 -12.38
N ILE A 245 -0.08 5.59 -13.66
CA ILE A 245 -0.91 4.80 -14.56
C ILE A 245 -0.13 4.40 -15.81
N HIS A 246 -0.57 3.32 -16.45
CA HIS A 246 -0.09 2.97 -17.78
C HIS A 246 -0.58 4.02 -18.79
N ARG A 247 0.31 4.56 -19.63
CA ARG A 247 -0.03 5.64 -20.57
C ARG A 247 -0.45 5.16 -21.97
N GLY A 248 -0.84 3.89 -22.09
CA GLY A 248 -1.19 3.26 -23.37
C GLY A 248 0.01 3.09 -24.30
N SER A 249 -0.18 2.33 -25.38
CA SER A 249 0.86 2.16 -26.41
C SER A 249 0.69 3.22 -27.49
N ARG A 250 1.68 4.12 -27.64
CA ARG A 250 1.70 5.15 -28.72
C ARG A 250 1.67 4.56 -30.14
N GLY A 251 1.80 3.24 -30.31
CA GLY A 251 1.79 2.56 -31.61
C GLY A 251 0.83 1.37 -31.76
N GLY A 252 0.22 0.86 -30.68
CA GLY A 252 -0.60 -0.37 -30.70
C GLY A 252 -2.07 -0.19 -31.11
N ALA A 253 -2.54 1.05 -31.24
CA ALA A 253 -3.96 1.35 -31.45
C ALA A 253 -4.41 1.32 -32.92
N LYS A 254 -3.48 1.31 -33.90
CA LYS A 254 -3.84 1.28 -35.32
C LYS A 254 -4.38 -0.10 -35.70
N GLY A 255 -5.70 -0.23 -35.74
CA GLY A 255 -6.39 -1.43 -36.21
C GLY A 255 -7.31 -2.10 -35.20
N ASN A 256 -7.36 -1.62 -33.94
CA ASN A 256 -8.31 -2.17 -32.97
C ASN A 256 -9.75 -1.82 -33.37
N GLU A 257 -10.58 -2.85 -33.55
CA GLU A 257 -11.98 -2.71 -33.97
C GLU A 257 -12.82 -1.89 -33.00
N CYS A 258 -12.56 -1.99 -31.69
CA CYS A 258 -13.34 -1.25 -30.71
C CYS A 258 -13.04 0.25 -30.74
N LEU A 259 -11.79 0.64 -31.04
CA LEU A 259 -11.43 2.05 -31.20
C LEU A 259 -12.02 2.63 -32.50
N ARG A 260 -12.02 1.87 -33.60
CA ARG A 260 -12.68 2.29 -34.86
C ARG A 260 -14.18 2.49 -34.67
N TRP A 261 -14.83 1.62 -33.90
CA TRP A 261 -16.25 1.78 -33.60
C TRP A 261 -16.52 3.02 -32.75
N LEU A 262 -15.61 3.35 -31.80
CA LEU A 262 -15.71 4.57 -30.99
C LEU A 262 -15.52 5.85 -31.84
N ASP A 263 -14.66 5.83 -32.86
CA ASP A 263 -14.46 6.96 -33.79
C ASP A 263 -15.76 7.37 -34.50
N GLU A 264 -16.69 6.41 -34.68
CA GLU A 264 -17.98 6.62 -35.34
C GLU A 264 -19.07 7.16 -34.38
N GLN A 265 -18.78 7.29 -33.08
CA GLN A 265 -19.76 7.70 -32.08
C GLN A 265 -19.66 9.20 -31.73
N PRO A 266 -20.77 9.85 -31.35
CA PRO A 266 -20.72 11.23 -30.87
C PRO A 266 -19.85 11.39 -29.62
N PRO A 267 -19.18 12.55 -29.42
CA PRO A 267 -18.41 12.84 -28.21
C PRO A 267 -19.24 12.66 -26.93
N GLY A 268 -18.65 12.02 -25.92
CA GLY A 268 -19.26 11.82 -24.60
C GLY A 268 -20.55 10.99 -24.59
N SER A 269 -20.81 10.18 -25.63
CA SER A 269 -22.08 9.46 -25.79
C SER A 269 -22.05 7.98 -25.42
N VAL A 270 -20.85 7.40 -25.24
CA VAL A 270 -20.67 5.96 -25.00
C VAL A 270 -20.40 5.69 -23.52
N LEU A 271 -21.15 4.76 -22.94
CA LEU A 271 -20.84 4.14 -21.64
C LEU A 271 -19.88 2.98 -21.86
N PHE A 272 -18.66 3.10 -21.36
CA PHE A 272 -17.73 1.97 -21.30
C PHE A 272 -18.09 1.07 -20.11
N VAL A 273 -18.12 -0.24 -20.32
CA VAL A 273 -18.48 -1.24 -19.30
C VAL A 273 -17.37 -2.29 -19.23
N SER A 274 -16.65 -2.33 -18.10
CA SER A 274 -15.57 -3.28 -17.87
C SER A 274 -15.36 -3.56 -16.38
N PHE A 275 -15.27 -4.85 -16.04
CA PHE A 275 -15.06 -5.34 -14.67
C PHE A 275 -13.59 -5.74 -14.40
N GLY A 276 -12.67 -5.17 -15.18
CA GLY A 276 -11.23 -5.42 -15.04
C GLY A 276 -10.78 -6.80 -15.57
N SER A 277 -9.58 -7.20 -15.16
CA SER A 277 -8.96 -8.47 -15.60
C SER A 277 -9.53 -9.69 -14.86
N GLY A 278 -9.93 -9.51 -13.60
CA GLY A 278 -10.34 -10.60 -12.70
C GLY A 278 -11.84 -10.74 -12.50
N GLY A 279 -12.61 -9.67 -12.71
CA GLY A 279 -14.03 -9.63 -12.36
C GLY A 279 -14.89 -10.52 -13.26
N THR A 280 -15.73 -11.31 -12.62
CA THR A 280 -16.74 -12.14 -13.28
C THR A 280 -18.10 -11.94 -12.61
N LEU A 281 -19.15 -11.94 -13.41
CA LEU A 281 -20.54 -11.88 -12.96
C LEU A 281 -21.19 -13.27 -13.07
N SER A 282 -22.26 -13.51 -12.31
CA SER A 282 -23.08 -14.71 -12.52
C SER A 282 -23.79 -14.66 -13.86
N THR A 283 -24.22 -15.82 -14.36
CA THR A 283 -24.97 -15.90 -15.62
C THR A 283 -26.25 -15.06 -15.57
N GLU A 284 -26.93 -15.05 -14.43
CA GLU A 284 -28.12 -14.23 -14.21
C GLU A 284 -27.80 -12.73 -14.24
N GLN A 285 -26.73 -12.31 -13.58
CA GLN A 285 -26.34 -10.90 -13.54
C GLN A 285 -25.87 -10.38 -14.90
N ILE A 286 -25.23 -11.22 -15.74
CA ILE A 286 -24.91 -10.89 -17.14
C ILE A 286 -26.18 -10.58 -17.93
N LYS A 287 -27.25 -11.38 -17.74
CA LYS A 287 -28.53 -11.16 -18.43
C LYS A 287 -29.21 -9.87 -17.98
N GLU A 288 -29.27 -9.60 -16.67
CA GLU A 288 -29.82 -8.34 -16.14
C GLU A 288 -29.04 -7.12 -16.64
N LEU A 289 -27.70 -7.21 -16.68
CA LEU A 289 -26.85 -6.15 -17.25
C LEU A 289 -27.13 -5.93 -18.74
N ALA A 290 -27.22 -7.00 -19.53
CA ALA A 290 -27.52 -6.92 -20.96
C ALA A 290 -28.89 -6.25 -21.21
N TRP A 291 -29.95 -6.74 -20.58
CA TRP A 291 -31.28 -6.14 -20.72
C TRP A 291 -31.34 -4.70 -20.24
N GLY A 292 -30.63 -4.36 -19.16
CA GLY A 292 -30.56 -3.00 -18.64
C GLY A 292 -29.83 -2.04 -19.57
N LEU A 293 -28.70 -2.46 -20.15
CA LEU A 293 -27.97 -1.69 -21.15
C LEU A 293 -28.83 -1.43 -22.39
N GLU A 294 -29.52 -2.46 -22.89
CA GLU A 294 -30.48 -2.34 -24.00
C GLU A 294 -31.60 -1.34 -23.67
N ALA A 295 -32.24 -1.48 -22.50
CA ALA A 295 -33.34 -0.64 -22.07
C ALA A 295 -32.91 0.82 -21.71
N SER A 296 -31.63 1.05 -21.46
CA SER A 296 -31.11 2.40 -21.18
C SER A 296 -31.19 3.34 -22.40
N GLY A 297 -31.25 2.79 -23.61
CA GLY A 297 -31.16 3.52 -24.87
C GLY A 297 -29.83 4.27 -25.06
N ARG A 298 -28.82 4.01 -24.23
CA ARG A 298 -27.49 4.60 -24.32
C ARG A 298 -26.60 3.79 -25.24
N ARG A 299 -25.60 4.44 -25.83
CA ARG A 299 -24.53 3.71 -26.52
C ARG A 299 -23.60 3.10 -25.48
N PHE A 300 -23.09 1.90 -25.75
CA PHE A 300 -22.18 1.24 -24.83
C PHE A 300 -21.11 0.40 -25.53
N LEU A 301 -19.95 0.31 -24.90
CA LEU A 301 -18.88 -0.63 -25.26
C LEU A 301 -18.66 -1.52 -24.05
N TRP A 302 -18.95 -2.81 -24.18
CA TRP A 302 -18.89 -3.74 -23.06
C TRP A 302 -17.85 -4.83 -23.29
N VAL A 303 -16.88 -4.92 -22.37
CA VAL A 303 -15.95 -6.05 -22.30
C VAL A 303 -16.62 -7.24 -21.61
N VAL A 304 -16.90 -8.29 -22.37
CA VAL A 304 -17.65 -9.47 -21.92
C VAL A 304 -16.69 -10.59 -21.52
N ARG A 305 -16.94 -11.18 -20.34
CA ARG A 305 -16.22 -12.38 -19.85
C ARG A 305 -17.21 -13.51 -19.61
N CYS A 306 -16.71 -14.75 -19.65
CA CYS A 306 -17.49 -15.90 -19.24
C CYS A 306 -17.95 -15.77 -17.77
N PRO A 307 -19.18 -16.16 -17.44
CA PRO A 307 -19.73 -16.01 -16.11
C PRO A 307 -19.02 -16.92 -15.09
N SER A 308 -19.09 -16.53 -13.82
CA SER A 308 -18.81 -17.44 -12.70
C SER A 308 -19.92 -17.32 -11.68
N ASP A 309 -20.61 -18.43 -11.42
CA ASP A 309 -21.69 -18.47 -10.43
C ASP A 309 -21.16 -18.74 -9.00
N ARG A 310 -19.84 -18.93 -8.83
CA ARG A 310 -19.22 -19.28 -7.54
C ARG A 310 -18.24 -18.24 -7.00
N VAL A 311 -17.47 -17.59 -7.88
CA VAL A 311 -16.35 -16.73 -7.47
C VAL A 311 -16.35 -15.45 -8.30
N ALA A 312 -16.52 -14.29 -7.66
CA ALA A 312 -16.56 -12.97 -8.31
C ALA A 312 -15.21 -12.58 -8.96
N SER A 313 -14.11 -13.21 -8.56
CA SER A 313 -12.77 -13.09 -9.12
C SER A 313 -12.34 -14.31 -9.96
N GLY A 314 -13.31 -15.08 -10.47
CA GLY A 314 -13.09 -16.40 -11.08
C GLY A 314 -12.16 -16.40 -12.30
N ALA A 315 -11.95 -15.26 -12.96
CA ALA A 315 -11.04 -15.16 -14.10
C ALA A 315 -9.55 -15.31 -13.73
N PHE A 316 -9.14 -15.02 -12.49
CA PHE A 316 -7.74 -15.19 -12.07
C PHE A 316 -7.29 -16.65 -11.93
N PHE A 317 -8.24 -17.58 -11.84
CA PHE A 317 -7.96 -18.98 -11.52
C PHE A 317 -8.04 -19.90 -12.74
N HIS A 318 -8.18 -19.33 -13.95
CA HIS A 318 -8.49 -20.08 -15.17
C HIS A 318 -9.69 -21.04 -14.99
N LEU A 319 -10.62 -20.72 -14.07
CA LEU A 319 -11.83 -21.50 -13.80
C LEU A 319 -12.85 -21.43 -14.95
N GLN A 320 -12.53 -20.65 -15.98
CA GLN A 320 -13.34 -20.45 -17.17
C GLN A 320 -12.90 -21.45 -18.24
N GLY A 321 -13.86 -22.22 -18.76
CA GLY A 321 -13.64 -23.06 -19.94
C GLY A 321 -13.30 -22.23 -21.19
N PRO A 322 -12.89 -22.87 -22.29
CA PRO A 322 -12.47 -22.21 -23.55
C PRO A 322 -13.63 -21.58 -24.35
N ASP A 323 -14.72 -21.27 -23.68
CA ASP A 323 -15.98 -20.92 -24.29
C ASP A 323 -16.04 -19.45 -24.71
N ASP A 324 -16.76 -19.16 -25.80
CA ASP A 324 -17.01 -17.79 -26.25
C ASP A 324 -17.86 -17.02 -25.23
N PRO A 325 -17.35 -15.90 -24.63
CA PRO A 325 -18.12 -15.09 -23.69
C PRO A 325 -19.46 -14.59 -24.23
N LEU A 326 -19.57 -14.39 -25.55
CA LEU A 326 -20.75 -13.80 -26.17
C LEU A 326 -21.96 -14.74 -26.15
N ARG A 327 -21.75 -16.06 -26.00
CA ARG A 327 -22.84 -17.05 -25.96
C ARG A 327 -23.75 -16.94 -24.73
N TYR A 328 -23.28 -16.23 -23.70
CA TYR A 328 -24.00 -16.06 -22.44
C TYR A 328 -24.94 -14.84 -22.46
N LEU A 329 -24.90 -14.06 -23.53
CA LEU A 329 -25.79 -12.93 -23.74
C LEU A 329 -27.22 -13.42 -24.08
N PRO A 330 -28.26 -12.64 -23.77
CA PRO A 330 -29.63 -12.98 -24.16
C PRO A 330 -29.76 -13.21 -25.67
N GLU A 331 -30.65 -14.13 -26.05
CA GLU A 331 -30.92 -14.43 -27.47
C GLU A 331 -31.28 -13.16 -28.25
N GLY A 332 -30.66 -12.97 -29.42
CA GLY A 332 -30.87 -11.82 -30.30
C GLY A 332 -30.28 -10.49 -29.80
N PHE A 333 -29.56 -10.47 -28.67
CA PHE A 333 -29.04 -9.22 -28.07
C PHE A 333 -28.03 -8.50 -28.98
N LEU A 334 -27.13 -9.24 -29.63
CA LEU A 334 -26.13 -8.67 -30.55
C LEU A 334 -26.81 -7.96 -31.74
N GLU A 335 -27.88 -8.55 -32.27
CA GLU A 335 -28.65 -8.02 -33.39
C GLU A 335 -29.45 -6.78 -32.97
N ARG A 336 -30.13 -6.83 -31.82
CA ARG A 336 -30.95 -5.70 -31.33
C ARG A 336 -30.13 -4.48 -30.94
N THR A 337 -28.89 -4.68 -30.51
CA THR A 337 -27.99 -3.59 -30.09
C THR A 337 -27.02 -3.16 -31.18
N ARG A 338 -27.11 -3.73 -32.38
CA ARG A 338 -26.22 -3.42 -33.51
C ARG A 338 -26.19 -1.92 -33.80
N GLY A 339 -24.99 -1.35 -33.80
CA GLY A 339 -24.74 0.07 -34.08
C GLY A 339 -24.85 1.01 -32.89
N VAL A 340 -25.42 0.55 -31.76
CA VAL A 340 -25.45 1.33 -30.49
C VAL A 340 -24.66 0.65 -29.38
N GLY A 341 -24.53 -0.66 -29.40
CA GLY A 341 -23.70 -1.46 -28.50
C GLY A 341 -22.58 -2.17 -29.25
N LEU A 342 -21.39 -2.24 -28.64
CA LEU A 342 -20.29 -3.10 -29.07
C LEU A 342 -19.87 -4.02 -27.93
N MET A 343 -19.84 -5.32 -28.21
CA MET A 343 -19.38 -6.34 -27.26
C MET A 343 -17.98 -6.79 -27.65
N VAL A 344 -17.03 -6.65 -26.72
CA VAL A 344 -15.63 -7.02 -26.93
C VAL A 344 -15.31 -8.20 -26.00
N PRO A 345 -14.99 -9.40 -26.53
CA PRO A 345 -14.70 -10.54 -25.68
C PRO A 345 -13.36 -10.35 -24.96
N LEU A 346 -13.34 -10.66 -23.67
CA LEU A 346 -12.18 -10.79 -22.77
C LEU A 346 -11.36 -9.53 -22.49
N TRP A 347 -11.06 -8.69 -23.47
CA TRP A 347 -10.13 -7.57 -23.30
C TRP A 347 -10.36 -6.44 -24.29
N ALA A 348 -10.25 -5.20 -23.80
CA ALA A 348 -10.19 -3.98 -24.60
C ALA A 348 -9.02 -3.10 -24.14
N PRO A 349 -8.46 -2.25 -25.02
CA PRO A 349 -7.42 -1.27 -24.67
C PRO A 349 -8.02 -0.17 -23.77
N GLN A 350 -8.17 -0.47 -22.48
CA GLN A 350 -8.95 0.33 -21.53
C GLN A 350 -8.48 1.79 -21.44
N VAL A 351 -7.17 2.04 -21.41
CA VAL A 351 -6.63 3.40 -21.34
C VAL A 351 -7.03 4.19 -22.59
N GLU A 352 -6.90 3.60 -23.77
CA GLU A 352 -7.28 4.22 -25.04
C GLU A 352 -8.80 4.44 -25.14
N VAL A 353 -9.61 3.51 -24.64
CA VAL A 353 -11.08 3.67 -24.59
C VAL A 353 -11.47 4.82 -23.64
N LEU A 354 -10.89 4.88 -22.44
CA LEU A 354 -11.15 5.94 -21.47
C LEU A 354 -10.67 7.31 -21.98
N ALA A 355 -9.57 7.35 -22.72
CA ALA A 355 -9.05 8.56 -23.34
C ALA A 355 -9.85 9.02 -24.57
N HIS A 356 -10.72 8.17 -25.11
CA HIS A 356 -11.43 8.44 -26.36
C HIS A 356 -12.54 9.50 -26.16
N ALA A 357 -12.64 10.46 -27.09
CA ALA A 357 -13.59 11.57 -27.00
C ALA A 357 -15.06 11.13 -26.94
N ALA A 358 -15.39 9.98 -27.54
CA ALA A 358 -16.74 9.39 -27.50
C ALA A 358 -17.14 8.84 -26.12
N THR A 359 -16.17 8.52 -25.25
CA THR A 359 -16.46 7.93 -23.94
C THR A 359 -17.03 8.99 -23.01
N GLY A 360 -18.26 8.77 -22.56
CA GLY A 360 -19.01 9.68 -21.68
C GLY A 360 -19.12 9.20 -20.24
N GLY A 361 -18.92 7.91 -19.98
CA GLY A 361 -18.98 7.33 -18.65
C GLY A 361 -18.34 5.94 -18.59
N PHE A 362 -18.08 5.47 -17.38
CA PHE A 362 -17.44 4.17 -17.14
C PHE A 362 -18.15 3.38 -16.03
N LEU A 363 -18.81 2.28 -16.39
CA LEU A 363 -19.27 1.27 -15.43
C LEU A 363 -18.10 0.36 -15.10
N THR A 364 -17.66 0.42 -13.84
CA THR A 364 -16.42 -0.19 -13.38
C THR A 364 -16.57 -0.97 -12.10
N HIS A 365 -15.82 -2.05 -11.99
CA HIS A 365 -15.59 -2.80 -10.74
C HIS A 365 -14.89 -2.01 -9.62
N CYS A 366 -14.48 -0.76 -9.83
CA CYS A 366 -13.79 0.06 -8.82
C CYS A 366 -12.41 -0.46 -8.36
N GLY A 367 -11.75 -1.30 -9.16
CA GLY A 367 -10.34 -1.61 -8.96
C GLY A 367 -9.50 -0.33 -9.08
N TRP A 368 -8.55 -0.13 -8.16
CA TRP A 368 -7.87 1.16 -8.00
C TRP A 368 -7.21 1.69 -9.28
N ASN A 369 -6.52 0.81 -10.03
CA ASN A 369 -5.90 1.19 -11.31
C ASN A 369 -6.94 1.77 -12.30
N SER A 370 -8.11 1.15 -12.41
CA SER A 370 -9.17 1.60 -13.31
C SER A 370 -9.80 2.92 -12.86
N LEU A 371 -9.87 3.16 -11.54
CA LEU A 371 -10.30 4.47 -11.02
C LEU A 371 -9.30 5.56 -11.37
N LEU A 372 -7.99 5.31 -11.18
CA LEU A 372 -6.93 6.27 -11.55
C LEU A 372 -6.94 6.59 -13.05
N GLU A 373 -7.09 5.58 -13.90
CA GLU A 373 -7.21 5.77 -15.36
C GLU A 373 -8.44 6.63 -15.71
N SER A 374 -9.58 6.38 -15.06
CA SER A 374 -10.81 7.18 -15.25
C SER A 374 -10.62 8.64 -14.85
N PHE A 375 -9.95 8.92 -13.72
CA PHE A 375 -9.67 10.30 -13.28
C PHE A 375 -8.75 11.03 -14.24
N VAL A 376 -7.67 10.37 -14.69
CA VAL A 376 -6.72 11.00 -15.61
C VAL A 376 -7.39 11.40 -16.93
N HIS A 377 -8.41 10.65 -17.35
CA HIS A 377 -9.18 10.93 -18.56
C HIS A 377 -10.50 11.68 -18.35
N GLY A 378 -10.85 12.03 -17.11
CA GLY A 378 -12.02 12.84 -16.81
C GLY A 378 -13.37 12.14 -17.04
N VAL A 379 -13.40 10.81 -16.94
CA VAL A 379 -14.59 10.00 -17.20
C VAL A 379 -15.33 9.70 -15.88
N PRO A 380 -16.61 10.10 -15.73
CA PRO A 380 -17.40 9.80 -14.53
C PRO A 380 -17.85 8.34 -14.52
N MET A 381 -18.21 7.82 -13.34
CA MET A 381 -18.34 6.37 -13.16
C MET A 381 -19.67 5.90 -12.60
N ILE A 382 -20.04 4.67 -12.97
CA ILE A 382 -20.95 3.82 -12.19
C ILE A 382 -20.08 2.82 -11.44
N ALA A 383 -20.11 2.90 -10.11
CA ALA A 383 -19.33 2.10 -9.20
C ALA A 383 -20.03 0.77 -8.90
N TRP A 384 -19.51 -0.32 -9.44
CA TRP A 384 -20.07 -1.66 -9.28
C TRP A 384 -19.03 -2.65 -8.73
N PRO A 385 -18.68 -2.56 -7.44
CA PRO A 385 -17.61 -3.35 -6.83
C PRO A 385 -17.89 -4.85 -6.84
N LEU A 386 -16.83 -5.68 -6.87
CA LEU A 386 -16.92 -7.14 -6.90
C LEU A 386 -16.06 -7.84 -5.83
N TYR A 387 -14.79 -7.47 -5.68
CA TYR A 387 -13.82 -8.18 -4.82
C TYR A 387 -12.74 -7.24 -4.26
N ALA A 388 -11.77 -7.79 -3.51
CA ALA A 388 -10.69 -7.05 -2.86
C ALA A 388 -11.23 -5.85 -2.05
N GLU A 389 -10.66 -4.65 -2.21
CA GLU A 389 -11.10 -3.42 -1.53
C GLU A 389 -12.08 -2.57 -2.35
N GLN A 390 -12.59 -3.11 -3.46
CA GLN A 390 -13.42 -2.37 -4.41
C GLN A 390 -14.68 -1.75 -3.78
N HIS A 391 -15.27 -2.42 -2.79
CA HIS A 391 -16.44 -1.91 -2.07
C HIS A 391 -16.11 -0.63 -1.31
N MET A 392 -14.98 -0.59 -0.61
CA MET A 392 -14.49 0.63 0.04
C MET A 392 -14.20 1.73 -0.98
N ASN A 393 -13.58 1.38 -2.11
CA ASN A 393 -13.34 2.34 -3.18
C ASN A 393 -14.68 2.91 -3.69
N ALA A 394 -15.71 2.08 -3.89
CA ALA A 394 -17.04 2.52 -4.32
C ALA A 394 -17.68 3.48 -3.32
N VAL A 395 -17.61 3.21 -2.01
CA VAL A 395 -18.09 4.10 -0.94
C VAL A 395 -17.34 5.44 -0.97
N MET A 396 -16.01 5.41 -1.05
CA MET A 396 -15.21 6.64 -1.16
C MET A 396 -15.62 7.46 -2.38
N MET A 397 -15.83 6.80 -3.52
CA MET A 397 -16.14 7.47 -4.78
C MET A 397 -17.56 8.03 -4.85
N ALA A 398 -18.54 7.28 -4.38
CA ALA A 398 -19.95 7.68 -4.42
C ALA A 398 -20.31 8.59 -3.23
N ASP A 399 -20.06 8.13 -2.01
CA ASP A 399 -20.56 8.76 -0.79
C ASP A 399 -19.59 9.83 -0.26
N GLY A 400 -18.28 9.65 -0.47
CA GLY A 400 -17.27 10.61 -0.03
C GLY A 400 -17.01 11.74 -1.02
N LEU A 401 -16.69 11.39 -2.26
CA LEU A 401 -16.30 12.36 -3.27
C LEU A 401 -17.47 12.84 -4.11
N GLY A 402 -18.51 12.02 -4.31
CA GLY A 402 -19.61 12.31 -5.23
C GLY A 402 -19.19 12.28 -6.69
N ALA A 403 -18.17 11.47 -7.04
CA ALA A 403 -17.65 11.31 -8.41
C ALA A 403 -18.14 10.03 -9.10
N ALA A 404 -18.95 9.20 -8.43
CA ALA A 404 -19.57 8.02 -9.00
C ALA A 404 -21.03 7.87 -8.57
N LEU A 405 -21.81 7.15 -9.36
CA LEU A 405 -23.12 6.62 -8.98
C LEU A 405 -22.98 5.16 -8.57
N ARG A 406 -23.74 4.68 -7.58
CA ARG A 406 -23.74 3.27 -7.16
C ARG A 406 -25.11 2.65 -7.46
N PRO A 407 -25.17 1.54 -8.22
CA PRO A 407 -26.42 0.86 -8.46
C PRO A 407 -26.92 0.18 -7.18
N LYS A 408 -28.23 0.14 -7.00
CA LYS A 408 -28.88 -0.55 -5.89
C LYS A 408 -29.04 -2.04 -6.19
N THR A 409 -28.70 -2.88 -5.21
CA THR A 409 -29.05 -4.30 -5.26
C THR A 409 -30.52 -4.50 -4.91
N ALA A 410 -31.10 -5.58 -5.42
CA ALA A 410 -32.48 -5.96 -5.13
C ALA A 410 -32.69 -6.18 -3.62
N ALA A 411 -33.83 -5.72 -3.12
CA ALA A 411 -34.20 -5.81 -1.71
C ALA A 411 -34.57 -7.24 -1.25
N ASP A 412 -34.60 -8.20 -2.17
CA ASP A 412 -34.90 -9.61 -1.92
C ASP A 412 -33.71 -10.40 -1.34
N GLY A 413 -32.59 -9.73 -1.08
CA GLY A 413 -31.38 -10.34 -0.55
C GLY A 413 -30.58 -11.15 -1.57
N SER A 414 -30.99 -11.18 -2.85
CA SER A 414 -30.27 -11.89 -3.92
C SER A 414 -28.91 -11.26 -4.27
N GLY A 415 -28.71 -9.99 -3.88
CA GLY A 415 -27.55 -9.21 -4.30
C GLY A 415 -27.54 -8.81 -5.78
N LEU A 416 -28.59 -9.18 -6.55
CA LEU A 416 -28.68 -8.85 -7.97
C LEU A 416 -28.99 -7.37 -8.19
N VAL A 417 -28.31 -6.75 -9.14
CA VAL A 417 -28.73 -5.46 -9.70
C VAL A 417 -29.65 -5.74 -10.88
N ARG A 418 -30.92 -5.38 -10.73
CA ARG A 418 -31.96 -5.63 -11.73
C ARG A 418 -31.79 -4.73 -12.95
N ARG A 419 -32.25 -5.19 -14.12
CA ARG A 419 -32.17 -4.48 -15.40
C ARG A 419 -32.76 -3.06 -15.33
N GLU A 420 -33.81 -2.85 -14.54
CA GLU A 420 -34.44 -1.54 -14.38
C GLU A 420 -33.47 -0.55 -13.73
N GLU A 421 -32.79 -0.98 -12.67
CA GLU A 421 -31.75 -0.20 -11.99
C GLU A 421 -30.55 0.05 -12.91
N VAL A 422 -30.10 -0.97 -13.65
CA VAL A 422 -29.01 -0.80 -14.64
C VAL A 422 -29.39 0.26 -15.68
N ALA A 423 -30.61 0.21 -16.22
CA ALA A 423 -31.09 1.15 -17.21
C ALA A 423 -31.21 2.57 -16.63
N GLU A 424 -31.69 2.68 -15.39
CA GLU A 424 -31.83 3.96 -14.67
C GLU A 424 -30.47 4.59 -14.41
N VAL A 425 -29.53 3.87 -13.79
CA VAL A 425 -28.22 4.41 -13.42
C VAL A 425 -27.38 4.75 -14.67
N ALA A 426 -27.51 3.97 -15.76
CA ALA A 426 -26.88 4.29 -17.04
C ALA A 426 -27.44 5.58 -17.65
N ARG A 427 -28.77 5.78 -17.63
CA ARG A 427 -29.40 7.04 -18.07
C ARG A 427 -29.00 8.21 -17.19
N GLU A 428 -29.02 8.02 -15.87
CA GLU A 428 -28.71 9.06 -14.89
C GLU A 428 -27.25 9.51 -14.98
N LEU A 429 -26.30 8.58 -15.16
CA LEU A 429 -24.89 8.95 -15.36
C LEU A 429 -24.72 9.76 -16.64
N MET A 430 -25.35 9.34 -17.74
CA MET A 430 -25.09 9.92 -19.06
C MET A 430 -25.78 11.27 -19.25
N GLU A 431 -27.03 11.41 -18.79
CA GLU A 431 -27.88 12.59 -19.07
C GLU A 431 -28.49 13.24 -17.82
N GLY A 432 -28.47 12.55 -16.68
CA GLY A 432 -29.11 12.98 -15.44
C GLY A 432 -28.36 14.07 -14.67
N GLU A 433 -29.00 14.57 -13.62
CA GLU A 433 -28.43 15.61 -12.76
C GLU A 433 -27.33 15.05 -11.85
N ALA A 434 -27.52 13.86 -11.29
CA ALA A 434 -26.49 13.20 -10.50
C ALA A 434 -25.26 12.87 -11.38
N GLY A 435 -25.49 12.43 -12.63
CA GLY A 435 -24.42 12.25 -13.61
C GLY A 435 -23.66 13.53 -13.94
N ARG A 436 -24.36 14.68 -14.10
CA ARG A 436 -23.72 15.99 -14.28
C ARG A 436 -22.84 16.38 -13.10
N LYS A 437 -23.32 16.19 -11.87
CA LYS A 437 -22.54 16.45 -10.64
C LYS A 437 -21.31 15.56 -10.55
N ALA A 438 -21.46 14.26 -10.78
CA ALA A 438 -20.34 13.31 -10.81
C ALA A 438 -19.29 13.68 -11.86
N ARG A 439 -19.72 14.15 -13.04
CA ARG A 439 -18.83 14.63 -14.11
C ARG A 439 -18.11 15.93 -13.73
N GLY A 440 -18.80 16.85 -13.04
CA GLY A 440 -18.20 18.05 -12.46
C GLY A 440 -17.10 17.70 -11.46
N LYS A 441 -17.41 16.82 -10.51
CA LYS A 441 -16.43 16.35 -9.51
C LYS A 441 -15.24 15.63 -10.16
N THR A 442 -15.51 14.76 -11.13
CA THR A 442 -14.46 14.04 -11.84
C THR A 442 -13.48 15.01 -12.51
N ARG A 443 -13.97 16.11 -13.13
CA ARG A 443 -13.11 17.14 -13.72
C ARG A 443 -12.20 17.83 -12.69
N GLU A 444 -12.72 18.14 -11.50
CA GLU A 444 -11.90 18.68 -10.40
C GLU A 444 -10.77 17.71 -10.04
N LEU A 445 -11.09 16.42 -9.91
CA LEU A 445 -10.11 15.37 -9.61
C LEU A 445 -9.09 15.19 -10.74
N THR A 446 -9.49 15.29 -12.01
CA THR A 446 -8.58 15.27 -13.17
C THR A 446 -7.56 16.42 -13.11
N GLN A 447 -8.03 17.62 -12.75
CA GLN A 447 -7.17 18.79 -12.62
C GLN A 447 -6.18 18.60 -11.46
N ALA A 448 -6.67 18.15 -10.30
CA ALA A 448 -5.85 17.87 -9.13
C ALA A 448 -4.80 16.78 -9.41
N ALA A 449 -5.19 15.69 -10.07
CA ALA A 449 -4.29 14.64 -10.53
C ALA A 449 -3.16 15.20 -11.43
N SER A 450 -3.51 16.05 -12.39
CA SER A 450 -2.54 16.69 -13.29
C SER A 450 -1.54 17.58 -12.54
N GLN A 451 -2.04 18.34 -11.56
CA GLN A 451 -1.21 19.19 -10.69
C GLN A 451 -0.29 18.36 -9.80
N ALA A 452 -0.77 17.25 -9.24
CA ALA A 452 0.02 16.35 -8.41
C ALA A 452 1.19 15.73 -9.20
N VAL A 453 0.94 15.23 -10.42
CA VAL A 453 1.98 14.65 -11.29
C VAL A 453 3.03 15.69 -11.69
N ALA A 454 2.63 16.96 -11.88
CA ALA A 454 3.55 18.05 -12.20
C ALA A 454 4.24 18.64 -10.96
N GLY A 455 3.77 18.32 -9.76
CA GLY A 455 4.15 18.97 -8.50
C GLY A 455 4.45 17.96 -7.40
N SER A 456 3.51 17.80 -6.46
CA SER A 456 3.70 17.10 -5.18
C SER A 456 4.18 15.65 -5.35
N SER A 457 3.56 14.89 -6.25
CA SER A 457 3.93 13.48 -6.48
C SER A 457 5.30 13.34 -7.14
N CYS A 458 5.62 14.23 -8.08
CA CYS A 458 6.96 14.25 -8.70
C CYS A 458 8.05 14.60 -7.68
N LYS A 459 7.77 15.56 -6.78
CA LYS A 459 8.68 15.95 -5.71
C LYS A 459 8.89 14.80 -4.72
N ALA A 460 7.82 14.16 -4.27
CA ALA A 460 7.89 13.02 -3.36
C ALA A 460 8.73 11.88 -3.95
N LEU A 461 8.53 11.57 -5.24
CA LEU A 461 9.34 10.56 -5.93
C LEU A 461 10.82 10.96 -6.03
N ALA A 462 11.11 12.23 -6.32
CA ALA A 462 12.48 12.73 -6.40
C ALA A 462 13.21 12.66 -5.05
N GLU A 463 12.52 12.95 -3.95
CA GLU A 463 13.06 12.81 -2.59
C GLU A 463 13.41 11.36 -2.26
N VAL A 464 12.52 10.41 -2.57
CA VAL A 464 12.77 8.97 -2.41
C VAL A 464 13.95 8.52 -3.28
N ALA A 465 13.97 8.93 -4.55
CA ALA A 465 15.05 8.61 -5.49
C ALA A 465 16.41 9.13 -4.99
N GLN A 466 16.44 10.33 -4.42
CA GLN A 466 17.67 10.92 -3.88
C GLN A 466 18.14 10.14 -2.64
N TYR A 467 17.24 9.81 -1.73
CA TYR A 467 17.55 8.98 -0.56
C TYR A 467 18.15 7.62 -0.95
N TRP A 468 17.58 6.94 -1.95
CA TRP A 468 18.12 5.67 -2.46
C TRP A 468 19.53 5.82 -3.05
N LYS A 469 19.78 6.89 -3.81
CA LYS A 469 21.11 7.20 -4.37
C LYS A 469 22.16 7.46 -3.30
N ASP A 470 21.78 8.09 -2.21
CA ASP A 470 22.67 8.41 -1.10
C ASP A 470 23.01 7.16 -0.27
N ASN A 471 22.02 6.30 0.00
CA ASN A 471 22.25 5.01 0.66
C ASN A 471 23.13 4.07 -0.16
N ALA A 472 22.84 3.94 -1.45
CA ALA A 472 23.69 3.20 -2.37
C ALA A 472 25.11 3.78 -2.42
N SER A 473 25.30 5.06 -2.07
CA SER A 473 26.63 5.65 -1.99
C SER A 473 27.40 5.26 -0.73
N MET A 474 26.69 5.08 0.38
CA MET A 474 27.24 4.71 1.68
C MET A 474 27.52 3.20 1.77
N GLY A 475 26.68 2.36 1.14
CA GLY A 475 26.90 0.91 1.03
C GLY A 475 28.24 0.56 0.40
N ASP A 476 28.57 1.17 -0.75
CA ASP A 476 29.87 0.98 -1.42
C ASP A 476 31.05 1.33 -0.50
N LYS A 477 30.95 2.41 0.29
CA LYS A 477 32.00 2.82 1.23
C LYS A 477 32.17 1.82 2.37
N ARG A 478 31.08 1.23 2.88
CA ARG A 478 31.12 0.20 3.93
C ARG A 478 31.72 -1.10 3.40
N GLN A 479 31.35 -1.54 2.19
CA GLN A 479 31.95 -2.70 1.53
C GLN A 479 33.44 -2.50 1.25
N LEU A 480 33.85 -1.36 0.67
CA LEU A 480 35.27 -1.07 0.46
C LEU A 480 36.07 -1.04 1.77
N ASN A 481 35.46 -0.56 2.86
CA ASN A 481 36.11 -0.59 4.16
C ASN A 481 36.18 -2.01 4.71
N GLN A 482 35.13 -2.82 4.58
CA GLN A 482 35.08 -4.20 5.08
C GLN A 482 36.04 -5.12 4.31
N GLU A 483 36.12 -5.00 2.99
CA GLU A 483 37.12 -5.69 2.15
C GLU A 483 38.55 -5.23 2.46
N LYS A 484 38.75 -3.95 2.82
CA LYS A 484 40.04 -3.46 3.33
C LYS A 484 40.36 -4.05 4.70
N THR A 485 39.39 -4.20 5.60
CA THR A 485 39.63 -4.80 6.92
C THR A 485 39.94 -6.30 6.80
N GLU A 486 39.31 -7.01 5.86
CA GLU A 486 39.60 -8.42 5.57
C GLU A 486 40.91 -8.62 4.78
N GLY A 487 41.34 -7.62 4.00
CA GLY A 487 42.64 -7.60 3.30
C GLY A 487 43.84 -7.17 4.15
N PHE A 488 43.65 -6.73 5.39
CA PHE A 488 44.71 -6.25 6.29
C PHE A 488 45.11 -7.21 7.42
N THR A 489 44.60 -8.44 7.44
CA THR A 489 44.98 -9.47 8.42
C THR A 489 46.26 -10.24 8.04
N LEU A 490 47.33 -9.54 7.61
CA LEU A 490 48.69 -10.09 7.59
C LEU A 490 49.72 -8.97 7.82
N LEU A 491 50.02 -8.67 9.11
CA LEU A 491 51.34 -8.38 9.71
C LEU A 491 51.19 -7.55 11.02
N PRO A 492 51.81 -7.95 12.15
CA PRO A 492 51.75 -7.21 13.40
C PRO A 492 52.96 -6.30 13.68
N SER A 493 52.65 -5.20 14.38
CA SER A 493 53.47 -4.41 15.33
C SER A 493 54.62 -3.55 14.79
N LEU A 494 54.73 -2.31 15.31
CA LEU A 494 55.93 -1.70 15.93
C LEU A 494 55.61 -0.27 16.47
N PHE A 495 55.46 -0.17 17.80
CA PHE A 495 55.83 0.92 18.74
C PHE A 495 55.03 2.26 18.89
N PRO A 496 55.12 2.95 20.07
CA PRO A 496 53.96 3.47 20.82
C PRO A 496 54.02 4.97 21.23
N ASN A 497 52.97 5.39 21.94
CA ASN A 497 52.83 6.55 22.86
C ASN A 497 52.71 7.97 22.29
N LEU A 498 51.61 8.66 22.66
CA LEU A 498 51.66 10.00 23.27
C LEU A 498 50.34 10.36 23.99
N VAL A 499 50.53 10.88 25.21
CA VAL A 499 49.54 11.31 26.22
C VAL A 499 49.26 12.82 26.05
N GLY A 500 48.04 13.26 26.37
CA GLY A 500 47.83 14.56 27.02
C GLY A 500 46.61 15.38 26.60
N GLY A 501 45.83 15.81 27.60
CA GLY A 501 45.14 17.12 27.56
C GLY A 501 43.62 17.11 27.78
N SER A 502 43.21 17.25 29.04
CA SER A 502 41.85 17.69 29.44
C SER A 502 41.80 19.22 29.48
N LEU A 503 40.68 19.86 29.14
CA LEU A 503 40.16 20.99 29.93
C LEU A 503 38.70 21.34 29.60
N ILE A 504 38.03 21.80 30.66
CA ILE A 504 36.62 22.07 30.89
C ILE A 504 36.26 23.51 30.51
N CYS A 505 35.03 23.75 30.04
CA CYS A 505 34.31 25.00 30.29
C CYS A 505 32.89 24.66 30.75
N ALA A 506 32.60 24.99 32.01
CA ALA A 506 31.26 24.98 32.60
C ALA A 506 30.71 26.42 32.54
N GLU A 507 29.49 26.59 32.03
CA GLU A 507 28.74 27.85 32.15
C GLU A 507 27.73 27.74 33.30
N GLU A 508 27.70 28.79 34.11
CA GLU A 508 26.83 28.95 35.28
C GLU A 508 25.36 29.11 34.86
N VAL A 509 24.51 28.21 35.37
CA VAL A 509 23.05 28.30 35.26
C VAL A 509 22.50 29.01 36.48
N SER A 510 21.68 30.06 36.26
CA SER A 510 21.12 30.92 37.30
C SER A 510 20.23 30.15 38.28
N SER A 511 20.13 30.65 39.51
CA SER A 511 19.39 30.03 40.62
C SER A 511 17.90 29.80 40.34
N THR A 512 17.30 30.55 39.40
CA THR A 512 15.90 30.41 38.98
C THR A 512 15.65 29.29 37.96
N GLU A 513 16.68 28.79 37.26
CA GLU A 513 16.55 27.61 36.39
C GLU A 513 16.70 26.29 37.18
N ARG A 514 17.33 26.31 38.37
CA ARG A 514 17.53 25.12 39.21
C ARG A 514 16.24 24.55 39.80
N GLU A 515 15.28 25.39 40.17
CA GLU A 515 14.03 24.93 40.83
C GLU A 515 13.06 24.20 39.88
N LEU A 516 13.14 24.43 38.56
CA LEU A 516 12.25 23.81 37.56
C LEU A 516 12.86 22.59 36.86
N THR A 517 14.15 22.33 37.06
CA THR A 517 14.86 21.16 36.55
C THR A 517 14.82 19.94 37.48
N ASP A 518 14.19 20.06 38.64
CA ASP A 518 14.18 19.04 39.70
C ASP A 518 12.87 18.24 39.78
N MET A 519 12.12 18.15 38.67
CA MET A 519 10.96 17.26 38.58
C MET A 519 11.41 15.84 38.19
N SER A 520 11.04 14.85 39.00
CA SER A 520 11.34 13.45 38.72
C SER A 520 10.59 12.97 37.46
N GLU A 521 11.09 11.92 36.80
CA GLU A 521 10.41 11.36 35.62
C GLU A 521 8.98 10.89 35.94
N GLU A 522 8.73 10.44 37.17
CA GLU A 522 7.40 10.03 37.64
C GLU A 522 6.46 11.23 37.81
N GLU A 523 6.95 12.35 38.36
CA GLU A 523 6.16 13.59 38.45
C GLU A 523 5.80 14.10 37.06
N VAL A 524 6.76 14.08 36.13
CA VAL A 524 6.57 14.53 34.74
C VAL A 524 5.51 13.67 34.05
N ASP A 525 5.64 12.35 34.10
CA ASP A 525 4.68 11.43 33.49
C ASP A 525 3.28 11.57 34.09
N LEU A 526 3.18 11.79 35.40
CA LEU A 526 1.91 12.04 36.08
C LEU A 526 1.28 13.37 35.64
N ILE A 527 2.06 14.44 35.42
CA ILE A 527 1.58 15.71 34.86
C ILE A 527 0.98 15.49 33.46
N TYR A 528 1.66 14.74 32.58
CA TYR A 528 1.16 14.46 31.23
C TYR A 528 -0.13 13.64 31.25
N ARG A 529 -0.18 12.58 32.06
CA ARG A 529 -1.39 11.74 32.20
C ARG A 529 -2.57 12.52 32.76
N MET A 530 -2.34 13.32 33.81
CA MET A 530 -3.40 14.13 34.42
C MET A 530 -3.86 15.26 33.50
N HIS A 531 -2.96 15.94 32.77
CA HIS A 531 -3.34 16.96 31.80
C HIS A 531 -4.24 16.38 30.69
N ARG A 532 -3.97 15.16 30.22
CA ARG A 532 -4.82 14.46 29.24
C ARG A 532 -6.24 14.23 29.75
N LEU A 533 -6.41 14.02 31.05
CA LEU A 533 -7.70 13.74 31.68
C LEU A 533 -8.46 15.01 32.09
N VAL A 534 -7.76 16.02 32.59
CA VAL A 534 -8.40 17.19 33.20
C VAL A 534 -8.09 18.53 32.50
N GLY A 535 -7.27 18.53 31.46
CA GLY A 535 -6.86 19.74 30.73
C GLY A 535 -6.04 20.68 31.60
N ASP A 536 -6.18 22.00 31.38
CA ASP A 536 -5.42 23.05 32.06
C ASP A 536 -5.88 23.32 33.53
N ARG A 537 -6.51 22.34 34.19
CA ARG A 537 -6.95 22.43 35.59
C ARG A 537 -5.79 22.14 36.56
N TRP A 538 -4.81 23.05 36.59
CA TRP A 538 -3.54 22.88 37.30
C TRP A 538 -3.67 22.57 38.80
N GLU A 539 -4.72 23.08 39.45
CA GLU A 539 -5.03 22.80 40.86
C GLU A 539 -5.29 21.31 41.12
N LEU A 540 -5.98 20.63 40.19
CA LEU A 540 -6.25 19.20 40.28
C LEU A 540 -5.01 18.36 39.99
N ILE A 541 -4.13 18.86 39.12
CA ILE A 541 -2.87 18.18 38.78
C ILE A 541 -1.89 18.30 39.95
N ALA A 542 -1.73 19.50 40.51
CA ALA A 542 -0.90 19.77 41.67
C ALA A 542 -1.36 19.00 42.92
N GLY A 543 -2.68 18.88 43.14
CA GLY A 543 -3.23 18.09 44.23
C GLY A 543 -2.89 16.60 44.18
N ARG A 544 -2.32 16.09 43.06
CA ARG A 544 -1.85 14.72 42.90
C ARG A 544 -0.34 14.56 42.95
N ILE A 545 0.41 15.66 43.06
CA ILE A 545 1.88 15.65 43.07
C ILE A 545 2.34 16.30 44.38
N PRO A 546 2.69 15.50 45.40
CA PRO A 546 3.07 16.01 46.71
C PRO A 546 4.21 17.02 46.63
N GLY A 547 4.01 18.20 47.22
CA GLY A 547 5.02 19.25 47.26
C GLY A 547 5.09 20.15 46.04
N ARG A 548 4.21 19.98 45.04
CA ARG A 548 4.12 20.87 43.87
C ARG A 548 2.89 21.77 43.91
N THR A 549 3.09 23.02 43.53
CA THR A 549 2.03 24.02 43.39
C THR A 549 1.46 24.03 41.96
N PRO A 550 0.22 24.50 41.77
CA PRO A 550 -0.38 24.66 40.43
C PRO A 550 0.46 25.53 39.50
N GLU A 551 1.07 26.59 40.05
CA GLU A 551 1.92 27.54 39.34
C GLU A 551 3.19 26.88 38.79
N GLU A 552 3.83 25.99 39.56
CA GLU A 552 5.02 25.26 39.14
C GLU A 552 4.71 24.30 37.99
N ILE A 553 3.59 23.56 38.07
CA ILE A 553 3.16 22.63 37.01
C ILE A 553 2.81 23.40 35.73
N LYS A 554 2.09 24.51 35.86
CA LYS A 554 1.75 25.38 34.72
C LYS A 554 3.01 25.96 34.07
N ARG A 555 4.01 26.33 34.85
CA ARG A 555 5.29 26.86 34.36
C ARG A 555 6.11 25.78 33.65
N PHE A 556 6.20 24.59 34.23
CA PHE A 556 6.78 23.41 33.58
C PHE A 556 6.14 23.11 32.22
N TRP A 557 4.80 23.09 32.16
CA TRP A 557 4.05 22.82 30.93
C TRP A 557 4.31 23.86 29.83
N LYS A 558 4.39 25.14 30.20
CA LYS A 558 4.72 26.22 29.25
C LYS A 558 6.16 26.12 28.74
N MET A 559 7.12 25.76 29.59
CA MET A 559 8.53 25.63 29.22
C MET A 559 8.78 24.50 28.21
N LYS A 560 8.01 23.40 28.26
CA LYS A 560 8.13 22.29 27.30
C LYS A 560 7.64 22.60 25.89
N LYS A 561 6.81 23.63 25.72
CA LYS A 561 6.39 24.12 24.40
C LYS A 561 7.43 25.04 23.74
N ASP A 562 8.53 25.36 24.44
CA ASP A 562 9.63 26.15 23.90
C ASP A 562 10.60 25.25 23.08
N PRO A 563 10.80 25.50 21.77
CA PRO A 563 11.64 24.68 20.90
C PRO A 563 13.07 24.48 21.39
N CYS A 564 13.63 25.47 22.11
CA CYS A 564 15.02 25.44 22.56
C CYS A 564 15.26 24.41 23.68
N PHE A 565 14.23 24.05 24.45
CA PHE A 565 14.36 23.12 25.59
C PHE A 565 14.20 21.65 25.16
N ALA A 566 13.41 21.38 24.12
CA ALA A 566 13.24 20.04 23.54
C ALA A 566 14.56 19.50 22.95
N GLU A 567 15.38 20.38 22.38
CA GLU A 567 16.68 20.04 21.78
C GLU A 567 17.75 19.65 22.82
N LYS A 568 17.73 20.29 24.02
CA LYS A 568 18.64 19.96 25.12
C LYS A 568 18.30 18.63 25.81
N GLY A 569 17.00 18.30 25.93
CA GLY A 569 16.55 17.01 26.46
C GLY A 569 16.96 15.81 25.59
N LEU A 570 16.93 15.99 24.27
CA LEU A 570 17.33 14.97 23.30
C LEU A 570 18.85 14.70 23.32
N LYS A 571 19.66 15.73 23.60
CA LYS A 571 21.12 15.61 23.77
C LYS A 571 21.51 14.85 25.03
N ARG A 572 20.75 14.99 26.13
CA ARG A 572 20.99 14.25 27.39
C ARG A 572 20.70 12.75 27.25
N LYS A 573 19.66 12.37 26.50
CA LYS A 573 19.31 10.96 26.22
C LYS A 573 20.42 10.24 25.44
N ARG A 574 21.02 10.92 24.46
CA ARG A 574 22.18 10.40 23.69
C ARG A 574 23.46 10.27 24.51
N ALA A 575 23.66 11.10 25.53
CA ALA A 575 24.85 11.04 26.39
C ALA A 575 24.82 9.84 27.33
N VAL A 576 23.65 9.52 27.91
CA VAL A 576 23.49 8.38 28.84
C VAL A 576 23.55 7.03 28.11
N GLU A 577 22.95 6.92 26.92
CA GLU A 577 23.04 5.70 26.09
C GLU A 577 24.48 5.44 25.60
N GLY A 578 25.27 6.49 25.39
CA GLY A 578 26.70 6.38 25.08
C GLY A 578 27.55 5.87 26.26
N THR A 579 27.17 6.18 27.50
CA THR A 579 27.95 5.76 28.69
C THR A 579 27.69 4.30 29.08
N VAL A 580 26.47 3.78 28.84
CA VAL A 580 26.13 2.38 29.13
C VAL A 580 26.82 1.42 28.16
N ALA A 581 27.05 1.84 26.91
CA ALA A 581 27.77 1.05 25.91
C ALA A 581 29.29 0.97 26.18
N GLU A 582 29.88 1.99 26.82
CA GLU A 582 31.31 2.01 27.15
C GLU A 582 31.64 1.20 28.41
N VAL A 583 30.71 1.05 29.36
CA VAL A 583 30.92 0.27 30.60
C VAL A 583 30.78 -1.25 30.39
N GLN A 584 30.04 -1.71 29.37
CA GLN A 584 29.91 -3.14 29.09
C GLN A 584 31.11 -3.77 28.35
N ASN A 585 32.03 -2.96 27.83
CA ASN A 585 33.19 -3.45 27.06
C ASN A 585 34.52 -3.48 27.83
N GLN A 586 34.52 -3.20 29.14
CA GLN A 586 35.75 -3.20 29.97
C GLN A 586 35.83 -4.31 31.04
N ASN A 587 34.83 -5.18 31.20
CA ASN A 587 34.86 -6.25 32.19
C ASN A 587 34.74 -7.65 31.56
N PHE A 588 35.81 -8.14 30.94
CA PHE A 588 36.05 -9.59 30.78
C PHE A 588 37.56 -9.88 30.79
N GLY A 589 38.09 -10.19 31.98
CA GLY A 589 39.42 -10.73 32.17
C GLY A 589 39.74 -10.93 33.66
N ALA A 590 40.06 -12.18 34.04
CA ALA A 590 40.46 -12.67 35.40
C ALA A 590 39.32 -12.68 36.43
N GLU A 591 39.01 -13.69 37.25
CA GLU A 591 39.57 -14.97 37.77
C GLU A 591 38.31 -15.78 38.26
N GLY A 592 38.22 -17.11 38.22
CA GLY A 592 38.93 -18.08 39.06
C GLY A 592 38.09 -18.55 40.27
N GLY A 593 37.41 -19.70 40.14
CA GLY A 593 37.10 -20.72 41.17
C GLY A 593 36.31 -20.39 42.46
N GLU A 594 35.17 -21.06 42.68
CA GLU A 594 34.96 -22.01 43.80
C GLU A 594 33.54 -22.63 43.78
N GLU A 595 33.47 -23.91 44.16
CA GLU A 595 32.27 -24.75 44.30
C GLU A 595 31.42 -24.35 45.53
N GLU A 596 30.09 -24.50 45.47
CA GLU A 596 29.37 -25.39 46.41
C GLU A 596 27.88 -25.61 46.09
N LYS A 597 27.42 -26.79 46.53
CA LYS A 597 26.15 -27.49 46.30
C LYS A 597 24.90 -26.79 46.87
N LYS A 598 23.73 -26.98 46.23
CA LYS A 598 22.52 -27.58 46.87
C LYS A 598 21.32 -27.83 45.92
N LYS A 599 20.99 -29.13 45.83
CA LYS A 599 19.68 -29.80 45.92
C LYS A 599 18.50 -29.36 45.02
N GLU A 600 18.19 -30.27 44.08
CA GLU A 600 16.89 -30.92 43.85
C GLU A 600 15.65 -30.37 44.57
N LYS A 601 14.61 -30.06 43.78
CA LYS A 601 13.30 -30.70 43.93
C LYS A 601 12.48 -30.62 42.64
N THR A 602 12.30 -31.78 42.05
CA THR A 602 11.27 -32.22 41.11
C THR A 602 9.88 -32.02 41.70
N THR A 603 8.94 -31.47 40.92
CA THR A 603 7.54 -31.93 40.95
C THR A 603 6.91 -31.79 39.57
N GLU A 604 6.49 -32.93 39.06
CA GLU A 604 5.76 -33.16 37.82
C GLU A 604 4.24 -33.01 38.05
N LEU A 605 3.50 -32.96 36.93
CA LEU A 605 2.11 -33.45 36.75
C LEU A 605 0.92 -32.63 37.30
N LYS A 606 0.10 -32.06 36.40
CA LYS A 606 -1.06 -32.76 35.79
C LYS A 606 -1.91 -31.87 34.88
N VAL A 607 -2.20 -32.43 33.70
CA VAL A 607 -3.27 -32.11 32.77
C VAL A 607 -4.63 -32.34 33.43
N VAL A 608 -5.58 -31.42 33.25
CA VAL A 608 -7.02 -31.69 33.37
C VAL A 608 -7.75 -31.01 32.23
N VAL A 609 -8.28 -31.84 31.33
CA VAL A 609 -9.35 -31.54 30.38
C VAL A 609 -10.67 -31.70 31.11
N VAL A 610 -11.59 -30.74 30.99
CA VAL A 610 -13.02 -30.97 31.23
C VAL A 610 -13.84 -30.20 30.17
N VAL A 611 -14.39 -31.00 29.27
CA VAL A 611 -15.65 -30.94 28.49
C VAL A 611 -16.04 -29.62 27.83
#